data_AF-A0A4Q7FEV5-F1
#
_entry.id   AF-A0A4Q7FEV5-F1
#
_cell.length_a   1.000
_cell.length_b   1.000
_cell.length_c   1.000
_cell.angle_alpha   90.00
_cell.angle_beta   90.00
_cell.angle_gamma   90.00
#
_symmetry.space_group_name_H-M   'P 1'
#
loop_
_entity.id
_entity.type
_entity.pdbx_description
1 polymer ?
#
loop_
_entity_poly.entity_id
_entity_poly.type
_entity_poly.pdbx_seq_one_letter_code
_entity_poly.pdbx_strand_id
1 'polypeptide(L)'
;MGIGRGRRACRRNSFIADQRGAVAFETVIVYIFMVSSLLMPLADVAAAGFQFISAWSALRGFGQYVQYYNPLGPDGTVTWRSGLQTTVAGHTIGNIQVICGDAGATCSSGNIASPKYFTFSTTVTLAPIVLRSVLCPNSCTYTLPYSERFQ
;
A
#
# COMPACT_ATOMS: atom_id res chain seq x y z
N MET A 1 -58.09 20.02 -66.93
CA MET A 1 -57.46 19.95 -65.58
C MET A 1 -57.11 18.51 -65.26
N GLY A 2 -55.82 18.16 -65.19
CA GLY A 2 -55.36 16.81 -64.83
C GLY A 2 -55.04 16.70 -63.34
N ILE A 3 -55.60 15.68 -62.69
CA ILE A 3 -55.33 15.33 -61.28
C ILE A 3 -54.05 14.51 -61.21
N GLY A 4 -52.97 15.09 -60.66
CA GLY A 4 -51.71 14.40 -60.38
C GLY A 4 -51.57 14.02 -58.92
N ARG A 5 -51.96 12.79 -58.55
CA ARG A 5 -51.69 12.18 -57.23
C ARG A 5 -50.19 11.83 -57.11
N GLY A 6 -49.42 12.63 -56.39
CA GLY A 6 -48.06 12.28 -55.95
C GLY A 6 -48.09 11.29 -54.78
N ARG A 7 -47.83 10.00 -55.07
CA ARG A 7 -47.61 8.96 -54.04
C ARG A 7 -46.20 9.08 -53.43
N ARG A 8 -46.20 9.24 -52.11
CA ARG A 8 -45.24 8.81 -51.06
C ARG A 8 -43.83 8.39 -51.51
N ALA A 9 -42.83 8.99 -50.87
CA ALA A 9 -41.66 8.27 -50.40
C ALA A 9 -41.33 8.74 -48.98
N CYS A 10 -41.89 8.06 -47.96
CA CYS A 10 -41.37 8.17 -46.61
C CYS A 10 -39.94 7.63 -46.64
N ARG A 11 -38.94 8.51 -46.53
CA ARG A 11 -37.53 8.20 -46.27
C ARG A 11 -37.42 7.55 -44.89
N ARG A 12 -37.79 6.28 -44.79
CA ARG A 12 -37.72 5.47 -43.55
C ARG A 12 -36.53 4.52 -43.54
N ASN A 13 -35.55 4.75 -44.42
CA ASN A 13 -34.37 3.88 -44.59
C ASN A 13 -33.10 4.45 -43.96
N SER A 14 -33.15 5.62 -43.32
CA SER A 14 -31.94 6.28 -42.79
C SER A 14 -31.54 5.84 -41.38
N PHE A 15 -32.44 5.20 -40.61
CA PHE A 15 -32.16 4.84 -39.21
C PHE A 15 -31.50 3.47 -39.01
N ILE A 16 -31.48 2.60 -40.02
CA ILE A 16 -30.82 1.28 -39.93
C ILE A 16 -29.30 1.41 -40.18
N ALA A 17 -28.83 2.48 -40.83
CA ALA A 17 -27.41 2.72 -41.07
C ALA A 17 -26.64 3.23 -39.83
N ASP A 18 -27.34 3.78 -38.82
CA ASP A 18 -26.74 4.41 -37.64
C ASP A 18 -26.48 3.44 -36.46
N GLN A 19 -26.88 2.17 -36.60
CA GLN A 19 -26.62 1.15 -35.57
C GLN A 19 -25.12 0.90 -35.35
N ARG A 20 -24.25 1.20 -36.33
CA ARG A 20 -22.80 1.10 -36.15
C ARG A 20 -22.23 2.23 -35.28
N GLY A 21 -22.85 3.41 -35.27
CA GLY A 21 -22.48 4.53 -34.41
C GLY A 21 -22.94 4.33 -32.97
N ALA A 22 -24.15 3.78 -32.77
CA ALA A 22 -24.66 3.44 -31.44
C ALA A 22 -23.79 2.39 -30.72
N VAL A 23 -23.34 1.35 -31.45
CA VAL A 23 -22.42 0.32 -30.91
C VAL A 23 -21.04 0.93 -30.56
N ALA A 24 -20.57 1.93 -31.31
CA ALA A 24 -19.33 2.62 -31.00
C ALA A 24 -19.44 3.48 -29.72
N PHE A 25 -20.58 4.14 -29.49
CA PHE A 25 -20.81 4.89 -28.25
C PHE A 25 -21.02 3.98 -27.04
N GLU A 26 -21.75 2.88 -27.22
CA GLU A 26 -21.98 1.90 -26.15
C GLU A 26 -20.67 1.24 -25.70
N THR A 27 -19.79 0.89 -26.64
CA THR A 27 -18.46 0.33 -26.31
C THR A 27 -17.57 1.33 -25.57
N VAL A 28 -17.63 2.64 -25.89
CA VAL A 28 -16.90 3.68 -25.13
C VAL A 28 -17.43 3.82 -23.71
N ILE A 29 -18.77 3.81 -23.53
CA ILE A 29 -19.39 3.89 -22.20
C ILE A 29 -19.04 2.65 -21.36
N VAL A 30 -19.14 1.46 -21.93
CA VAL A 30 -18.77 0.19 -21.27
C VAL A 30 -17.28 0.20 -20.91
N TYR A 31 -16.41 0.70 -21.79
CA TYR A 31 -14.98 0.79 -21.52
C TYR A 31 -14.68 1.74 -20.35
N ILE A 32 -15.27 2.94 -20.33
CA ILE A 32 -15.12 3.89 -19.21
C ILE A 32 -15.64 3.27 -17.92
N PHE A 33 -16.79 2.60 -17.95
CA PHE A 33 -17.34 1.91 -16.79
C PHE A 33 -16.41 0.79 -16.31
N MET A 34 -15.87 -0.03 -17.19
CA MET A 34 -14.93 -1.11 -16.84
C MET A 34 -13.63 -0.56 -16.24
N VAL A 35 -13.08 0.51 -16.82
CA VAL A 35 -11.84 1.13 -16.31
C VAL A 35 -12.07 1.76 -14.93
N SER A 36 -13.15 2.50 -14.76
CA SER A 36 -13.43 3.22 -13.51
C SER A 36 -13.92 2.32 -12.37
N SER A 37 -14.72 1.29 -12.66
CA SER A 37 -15.27 0.40 -11.64
C SER A 37 -14.39 -0.80 -11.31
N LEU A 38 -13.54 -1.24 -12.25
CA LEU A 38 -12.74 -2.46 -12.08
C LEU A 38 -11.24 -2.16 -12.04
N LEU A 39 -10.70 -1.52 -13.07
CA LEU A 39 -9.25 -1.37 -13.22
C LEU A 39 -8.65 -0.35 -12.25
N MET A 40 -9.29 0.81 -12.06
CA MET A 40 -8.80 1.82 -11.13
C MET A 40 -8.82 1.34 -9.66
N PRO A 41 -9.91 0.75 -9.14
CA PRO A 41 -9.91 0.21 -7.78
C PRO A 41 -8.89 -0.92 -7.59
N LEU A 42 -8.72 -1.78 -8.61
CA LEU A 42 -7.71 -2.84 -8.57
C LEU A 42 -6.29 -2.26 -8.51
N ALA A 43 -6.01 -1.22 -9.29
CA ALA A 43 -4.73 -0.54 -9.28
C ALA A 43 -4.44 0.12 -7.92
N ASP A 44 -5.44 0.73 -7.28
CA ASP A 44 -5.31 1.29 -5.93
C ASP A 44 -4.93 0.22 -4.90
N VAL A 45 -5.61 -0.93 -4.92
CA VAL A 45 -5.32 -2.05 -4.00
C VAL A 45 -3.93 -2.63 -4.27
N ALA A 46 -3.56 -2.77 -5.54
CA ALA A 46 -2.23 -3.25 -5.91
C ALA A 46 -1.14 -2.29 -5.43
N ALA A 47 -1.29 -0.97 -5.67
CA ALA A 47 -0.37 0.05 -5.20
C ALA A 47 -0.25 0.04 -3.67
N ALA A 48 -1.37 -0.05 -2.96
CA ALA A 48 -1.42 -0.21 -1.51
C ALA A 48 -0.64 -1.44 -1.03
N GLY A 49 -0.86 -2.59 -1.68
CA GLY A 49 -0.17 -3.84 -1.38
C GLY A 49 1.33 -3.74 -1.60
N PHE A 50 1.78 -3.15 -2.72
CA PHE A 50 3.21 -2.95 -2.98
C PHE A 50 3.88 -2.03 -1.95
N GLN A 51 3.22 -0.97 -1.51
CA GLN A 51 3.72 -0.08 -0.45
C GLN A 51 3.84 -0.82 0.90
N PHE A 52 2.86 -1.68 1.22
CA PHE A 52 2.91 -2.50 2.43
C PHE A 52 4.06 -3.52 2.39
N ILE A 53 4.19 -4.26 1.28
CA ILE A 53 5.23 -5.29 1.11
C ILE A 53 6.63 -4.68 1.11
N SER A 54 6.82 -3.56 0.41
CA SER A 54 8.12 -2.87 0.38
C SER A 54 8.53 -2.41 1.78
N ALA A 55 7.62 -1.82 2.55
CA ALA A 55 7.90 -1.43 3.93
C ALA A 55 8.20 -2.63 4.85
N TRP A 56 7.46 -3.73 4.70
CA TRP A 56 7.74 -4.95 5.44
C TRP A 56 9.09 -5.56 5.08
N SER A 57 9.47 -5.52 3.80
CA SER A 57 10.80 -5.95 3.35
C SER A 57 11.92 -5.07 3.93
N ALA A 58 11.68 -3.76 4.05
CA ALA A 58 12.60 -2.84 4.71
C ALA A 58 12.78 -3.16 6.20
N LEU A 59 11.69 -3.47 6.90
CA LEU A 59 11.72 -3.93 8.30
C LEU A 59 12.55 -5.23 8.45
N ARG A 60 12.31 -6.22 7.58
CA ARG A 60 13.07 -7.48 7.57
C ARG A 60 14.56 -7.27 7.28
N GLY A 61 14.88 -6.41 6.33
CA GLY A 61 16.27 -6.05 6.00
C GLY A 61 16.97 -5.34 7.16
N PHE A 62 16.28 -4.43 7.83
CA PHE A 62 16.79 -3.82 9.06
C PHE A 62 16.96 -4.84 10.18
N GLY A 63 16.06 -5.82 10.27
CA GLY A 63 16.17 -6.89 11.24
C GLY A 63 17.44 -7.73 11.09
N GLN A 64 17.74 -8.12 9.84
CA GLN A 64 19.01 -8.76 9.50
C GLN A 64 20.20 -7.85 9.84
N TYR A 65 20.12 -6.56 9.54
CA TYR A 65 21.16 -5.59 9.89
C TYR A 65 21.42 -5.55 11.41
N VAL A 66 20.38 -5.53 12.23
CA VAL A 66 20.50 -5.55 13.70
C VAL A 66 21.07 -6.87 14.22
N GLN A 67 20.82 -8.00 13.55
CA GLN A 67 21.46 -9.28 13.92
C GLN A 67 22.97 -9.27 13.69
N TYR A 68 23.44 -8.66 12.60
CA TYR A 68 24.88 -8.50 12.35
C TYR A 68 25.51 -7.40 13.22
N TYR A 69 24.78 -6.32 13.48
CA TYR A 69 25.17 -5.21 14.34
C TYR A 69 24.43 -5.29 15.67
N ASN A 70 24.76 -6.30 16.48
CA ASN A 70 24.09 -6.57 17.73
C ASN A 70 24.21 -5.37 18.71
N PRO A 71 23.10 -4.91 19.32
CA PRO A 71 23.09 -3.84 20.34
C PRO A 71 23.89 -4.10 21.58
N LEU A 72 24.13 -5.36 21.87
CA LEU A 72 24.80 -5.78 23.08
C LEU A 72 26.29 -5.69 22.82
N GLY A 73 26.94 -4.74 23.50
CA GLY A 73 28.37 -4.79 23.66
C GLY A 73 28.80 -6.10 24.34
N PRO A 74 30.09 -6.45 24.32
CA PRO A 74 30.62 -7.63 25.02
C PRO A 74 30.31 -7.65 26.53
N ASP A 75 30.01 -6.48 27.07
CA ASP A 75 29.62 -6.13 28.43
C ASP A 75 28.10 -6.07 28.65
N GLY A 76 27.31 -6.39 27.62
CA GLY A 76 25.84 -6.39 27.65
C GLY A 76 25.20 -5.02 27.52
N THR A 77 25.96 -3.92 27.41
CA THR A 77 25.38 -2.57 27.34
C THR A 77 24.78 -2.29 25.96
N VAL A 78 23.58 -1.67 25.93
CA VAL A 78 22.91 -1.26 24.68
C VAL A 78 23.55 0.02 24.16
N THR A 79 24.51 -0.07 23.25
CA THR A 79 25.40 1.05 22.90
C THR A 79 25.04 1.76 21.60
N TRP A 80 24.32 1.14 20.66
CA TRP A 80 24.19 1.69 19.30
C TRP A 80 22.99 2.58 19.02
N ARG A 81 22.09 2.86 19.97
CA ARG A 81 20.83 3.58 19.69
C ARG A 81 21.05 4.92 18.95
N SER A 82 22.21 5.55 19.10
CA SER A 82 22.61 6.79 18.41
C SER A 82 23.23 6.60 17.02
N GLY A 83 23.70 5.41 16.66
CA GLY A 83 24.41 5.14 15.40
C GLY A 83 23.61 4.31 14.38
N LEU A 84 22.41 3.86 14.73
CA LEU A 84 21.61 3.04 13.82
C LEU A 84 20.94 3.86 12.73
N GLN A 85 20.87 3.26 11.54
CA GLN A 85 20.12 3.83 10.44
C GLN A 85 18.64 3.92 10.82
N THR A 86 18.13 5.13 10.92
CA THR A 86 16.70 5.40 11.11
C THR A 86 15.92 5.39 9.80
N THR A 87 16.57 5.07 8.69
CA THR A 87 15.96 5.01 7.36
C THR A 87 16.50 3.82 6.57
N VAL A 88 15.62 2.93 6.11
CA VAL A 88 15.96 1.77 5.28
C VAL A 88 15.02 1.72 4.09
N ALA A 89 15.59 1.62 2.88
CA ALA A 89 14.84 1.59 1.63
C ALA A 89 13.81 2.76 1.49
N GLY A 90 14.15 3.95 2.00
CA GLY A 90 13.27 5.12 1.98
C GLY A 90 12.19 5.14 3.07
N HIS A 91 12.09 4.10 3.90
CA HIS A 91 11.17 4.04 5.03
C HIS A 91 11.84 4.43 6.34
N THR A 92 11.18 5.27 7.14
CA THR A 92 11.71 5.69 8.44
C THR A 92 11.40 4.64 9.50
N ILE A 93 12.44 4.16 10.18
CA ILE A 93 12.36 3.20 11.27
C ILE A 93 12.40 3.97 12.59
N GLY A 94 11.35 3.81 13.38
CA GLY A 94 11.17 4.45 14.67
C GLY A 94 10.89 3.46 15.78
N ASN A 95 10.85 3.99 17.01
CA ASN A 95 10.55 3.23 18.23
C ASN A 95 11.41 1.97 18.41
N ILE A 96 12.71 2.10 18.16
CA ILE A 96 13.64 0.99 18.29
C ILE A 96 13.88 0.71 19.78
N GLN A 97 13.51 -0.48 20.23
CA GLN A 97 13.65 -0.92 21.61
C GLN A 97 14.23 -2.33 21.66
N VAL A 98 15.05 -2.58 22.68
CA VAL A 98 15.58 -3.91 22.98
C VAL A 98 14.91 -4.33 24.28
N ILE A 99 14.39 -5.55 24.33
CA ILE A 99 13.65 -6.09 25.48
C ILE A 99 14.50 -7.17 26.16
N CYS A 100 14.72 -6.99 27.46
CA CYS A 100 15.52 -7.86 28.31
C CYS A 100 14.64 -8.54 29.36
N GLY A 101 14.86 -9.84 29.54
CA GLY A 101 14.17 -10.69 30.52
C GLY A 101 12.76 -11.11 30.11
N ASP A 102 12.12 -11.90 30.99
CA ASP A 102 10.77 -12.43 30.78
C ASP A 102 9.66 -11.42 31.12
N ALA A 103 10.00 -10.34 31.84
CA ALA A 103 9.07 -9.31 32.26
C ALA A 103 8.72 -8.27 31.16
N GLY A 104 9.30 -8.39 29.96
CA GLY A 104 9.03 -7.47 28.86
C GLY A 104 9.61 -6.07 29.03
N ALA A 105 10.60 -5.90 29.92
CA ALA A 105 11.21 -4.61 30.20
C ALA A 105 12.21 -4.20 29.11
N THR A 106 12.27 -2.91 28.78
CA THR A 106 13.34 -2.38 27.92
C THR A 106 14.69 -2.59 28.60
N CYS A 107 15.67 -3.09 27.85
CA CYS A 107 17.04 -3.27 28.31
C CYS A 107 17.61 -1.94 28.82
N SER A 108 18.24 -2.00 29.98
CA SER A 108 18.96 -0.90 30.63
C SER A 108 20.23 -1.48 31.24
N SER A 109 21.21 -0.65 31.58
CA SER A 109 22.51 -1.07 32.14
C SER A 109 22.39 -1.96 33.39
N GLY A 110 21.26 -1.91 34.10
CA GLY A 110 20.98 -2.77 35.27
C GLY A 110 20.24 -4.09 34.97
N ASN A 111 19.79 -4.35 33.74
CA ASN A 111 19.00 -5.54 33.39
C ASN A 111 19.38 -6.06 31.99
N ILE A 112 20.59 -6.59 31.89
CA ILE A 112 21.23 -7.03 30.64
C ILE A 112 21.54 -8.54 30.62
N ALA A 113 21.11 -9.27 31.65
CA ALA A 113 21.41 -10.69 31.80
C ALA A 113 20.73 -11.60 30.75
N SER A 114 19.64 -11.14 30.09
CA SER A 114 18.87 -11.97 29.14
C SER A 114 18.16 -11.15 28.05
N PRO A 115 18.89 -10.56 27.08
CA PRO A 115 18.27 -9.91 25.93
C PRO A 115 17.53 -10.94 25.07
N LYS A 116 16.23 -10.73 24.86
CA LYS A 116 15.35 -11.78 24.31
C LYS A 116 14.71 -11.38 22.99
N TYR A 117 14.35 -10.10 22.85
CA TYR A 117 13.73 -9.57 21.64
C TYR A 117 14.20 -8.15 21.37
N PHE A 118 14.09 -7.72 20.12
CA PHE A 118 14.09 -6.32 19.76
C PHE A 118 12.85 -5.99 18.95
N THR A 119 12.36 -4.76 19.13
CA THR A 119 11.14 -4.26 18.53
C THR A 119 11.43 -2.92 17.87
N PHE A 120 10.80 -2.71 16.72
CA PHE A 120 10.88 -1.46 16.00
C PHE A 120 9.64 -1.32 15.11
N SER A 121 9.42 -0.12 14.58
CA SER A 121 8.25 0.16 13.77
C SER A 121 8.61 1.01 12.56
N THR A 122 7.86 0.86 11.49
CA THR A 122 7.95 1.75 10.33
C THR A 122 6.58 2.34 10.02
N THR A 123 6.56 3.54 9.44
CA THR A 123 5.33 4.19 9.00
C THR A 123 5.24 4.19 7.49
N VAL A 124 4.07 3.81 6.96
CA VAL A 124 3.76 3.81 5.53
C VAL A 124 2.56 4.69 5.29
N THR A 125 2.65 5.56 4.29
CA THR A 125 1.52 6.39 3.88
C THR A 125 0.98 5.92 2.55
N LEU A 126 -0.28 5.52 2.52
CA LEU A 126 -0.99 5.15 1.30
C LEU A 126 -1.56 6.39 0.62
N ALA A 127 -1.57 6.40 -0.71
CA ALA A 127 -2.17 7.46 -1.51
C ALA A 127 -3.15 6.89 -2.55
N PRO A 128 -4.25 6.25 -2.12
CA PRO A 128 -5.27 5.71 -3.03
C PRO A 128 -6.05 6.84 -3.71
N ILE A 129 -6.42 6.64 -4.98
CA ILE A 129 -7.10 7.64 -5.82
C ILE A 129 -8.61 7.48 -5.75
N VAL A 130 -9.12 6.26 -5.85
CA VAL A 130 -10.54 5.90 -5.93
C VAL A 130 -11.05 5.29 -4.62
N LEU A 131 -10.26 4.42 -4.00
CA LEU A 131 -10.66 3.67 -2.80
C LEU A 131 -10.31 4.39 -1.49
N ARG A 132 -10.07 5.70 -1.51
CA ARG A 132 -9.60 6.45 -0.33
C ARG A 132 -10.52 6.32 0.89
N SER A 133 -11.83 6.37 0.70
CA SER A 133 -12.79 6.24 1.81
C SER A 133 -12.83 4.83 2.42
N VAL A 134 -12.44 3.80 1.66
CA VAL A 134 -12.44 2.40 2.11
C VAL A 134 -11.08 2.02 2.71
N LEU A 135 -10.00 2.37 2.00
CA LEU A 135 -8.63 2.06 2.39
C LEU A 135 -8.11 2.99 3.49
N CYS A 136 -8.63 4.20 3.61
CA CYS A 136 -8.22 5.18 4.63
C CYS A 136 -9.43 5.81 5.34
N PRO A 137 -10.16 5.06 6.17
CA PRO A 137 -11.36 5.59 6.83
C PRO A 137 -11.05 6.73 7.83
N ASN A 138 -9.88 6.69 8.48
CA ASN A 138 -9.47 7.69 9.49
C ASN A 138 -8.12 8.32 9.18
N SER A 139 -7.16 7.54 8.70
CA SER A 139 -5.85 8.02 8.26
C SER A 139 -5.32 7.10 7.15
N CYS A 140 -4.50 7.65 6.26
CA CYS A 140 -3.78 6.85 5.27
C CYS A 140 -2.39 6.43 5.73
N THR A 141 -2.02 6.71 6.98
CA THR A 141 -0.70 6.41 7.52
C THR A 141 -0.81 5.26 8.51
N TYR A 142 -0.10 4.18 8.23
CA TYR A 142 -0.13 2.95 9.01
C TYR A 142 1.24 2.71 9.61
N THR A 143 1.25 2.40 10.91
CA THR A 143 2.47 2.01 11.61
C THR A 143 2.52 0.49 11.64
N LEU A 144 3.56 -0.10 11.03
CA LEU A 144 3.80 -1.53 11.07
C LEU A 144 4.79 -1.83 12.20
N PRO A 145 4.37 -2.55 13.26
CA PRO A 145 5.29 -3.04 14.27
C PRO A 145 6.02 -4.28 13.76
N TYR A 146 7.29 -4.41 14.12
CA TYR A 146 8.11 -5.57 13.89
C TYR A 146 8.81 -5.97 15.18
N SER A 147 8.90 -7.27 15.43
CA SER A 147 9.59 -7.83 16.57
C SER A 147 10.31 -9.11 16.16
N GLU A 148 11.55 -9.27 16.59
CA GLU A 148 12.27 -10.53 16.42
C GLU A 148 13.16 -10.85 17.61
N ARG A 149 13.58 -12.12 17.68
CA ARG A 149 14.43 -12.64 18.75
C ARG A 149 15.90 -12.45 18.42
N PHE A 150 16.71 -12.26 19.45
CA PHE A 150 18.13 -12.54 19.34
C PHE A 150 18.30 -14.06 19.19
N GLN A 151 19.10 -14.46 18.20
CA GLN A 151 19.43 -15.87 17.96
C GLN A 151 20.59 -16.31 18.85
#